data_AF-D6TEI4-F1
#
_entry.id   AF-D6TEI4-F1
#
_cell.length_a   1.000
_cell.length_b   1.000
_cell.length_c   1.000
_cell.angle_alpha   90.00
_cell.angle_beta   90.00
_cell.angle_gamma   90.00
#
_symmetry.space_group_name_H-M   'P 1'
#
loop_
_entity.id
_entity.type
_entity.pdbx_description
1 polymer ?
#
loop_
_entity_poly.entity_id
_entity_poly.type
_entity_poly.pdbx_seq_one_letter_code
_entity_poly.pdbx_strand_id
1 'polypeptide(L)'
;MPRLQPPSGYLSLKDAVKFLSDHGLHVSEAMIYKYVKQGRLEREGPESRKQKYYSIDALKKILREETGRTGGIEVQFSQASIEDLEKITQLSAKLFRTATLRPIPTETRKSWYEKENRGHYVVKRLNGDIVAYLHIVALTDERIEAYMRDEIRGRDITGEDVQRLEPGKPVGCVVVSIGSDPGIKDQALRHRYTSVLLHGASKEIEQIGKQGIIIPRLYAYTESKSGILMSVRMKMKQYAEPVKNRYTYWLDVLQSSIQLVRNYQRSLGEWFVRHPEHAQALAEWLHHSHPGDPLM
;
A
#
# COMPACT_ATOMS: atom_id res chain seq x y z
N MET A 1 -6.95 -32.25 35.96
CA MET A 1 -6.24 -33.06 34.96
C MET A 1 -5.37 -32.16 34.10
N PRO A 2 -4.11 -32.52 33.83
CA PRO A 2 -3.22 -31.75 32.97
C PRO A 2 -3.79 -31.63 31.55
N ARG A 3 -3.59 -30.48 30.89
CA ARG A 3 -3.95 -30.32 29.48
C ARG A 3 -3.04 -31.21 28.64
N LEU A 4 -3.63 -32.11 27.87
CA LEU A 4 -2.89 -32.91 26.90
C LEU A 4 -2.35 -31.99 25.80
N GLN A 5 -1.06 -32.09 25.58
CA GLN A 5 -0.37 -31.37 24.51
C GLN A 5 -0.88 -31.85 23.14
N PRO A 6 -0.97 -30.97 22.14
CA PRO A 6 -1.25 -31.38 20.78
C PRO A 6 -0.22 -32.41 20.29
N PRO A 7 -0.60 -33.39 19.45
CA PRO A 7 0.36 -34.24 18.77
C PRO A 7 1.27 -33.40 17.84
N SER A 8 2.44 -33.93 17.50
CA SER A 8 3.37 -33.26 16.59
C SER A 8 2.70 -32.95 15.24
N GLY A 9 2.90 -31.73 14.72
CA GLY A 9 2.25 -31.27 13.48
C GLY A 9 0.87 -30.64 13.68
N TYR A 10 0.36 -30.56 14.91
CA TYR A 10 -0.96 -30.01 15.23
C TYR A 10 -0.89 -28.88 16.25
N LEU A 11 -1.87 -27.97 16.17
CA LEU A 11 -1.99 -26.83 17.06
C LEU A 11 -3.34 -26.84 17.78
N SER A 12 -3.36 -26.31 19.01
CA SER A 12 -4.62 -25.96 19.67
C SER A 12 -5.31 -24.80 18.94
N LEU A 13 -6.58 -24.51 19.24
CA LEU A 13 -7.29 -23.37 18.64
C LEU A 13 -6.54 -22.04 18.85
N LYS A 14 -6.04 -21.80 20.07
CA LYS A 14 -5.31 -20.57 20.40
C LYS A 14 -4.00 -20.47 19.64
N ASP A 15 -3.28 -21.59 19.54
CA ASP A 15 -2.01 -21.63 18.82
C ASP A 15 -2.23 -21.55 17.30
N ALA A 16 -3.34 -22.06 16.78
CA ALA A 16 -3.71 -21.91 15.37
C ALA A 16 -4.03 -20.45 15.01
N VAL A 17 -4.77 -19.74 15.87
CA VAL A 17 -5.03 -18.29 15.73
C VAL A 17 -3.72 -17.50 15.77
N LYS A 18 -2.86 -17.81 16.75
CA LYS A 18 -1.54 -17.20 16.87
C LYS A 18 -0.67 -17.49 15.64
N PHE A 19 -0.62 -18.74 15.19
CA PHE A 19 0.13 -19.15 14.01
C PHE A 19 -0.28 -18.34 12.78
N LEU A 20 -1.58 -18.26 12.47
CA LEU A 20 -2.04 -17.48 11.32
C LEU A 20 -1.72 -15.99 11.48
N SER A 21 -1.89 -15.42 12.67
CA SER A 21 -1.59 -14.01 12.95
C SER A 21 -0.10 -13.68 12.81
N ASP A 22 0.78 -14.53 13.34
CA ASP A 22 2.23 -14.41 13.25
C ASP A 22 2.71 -14.48 11.78
N HIS A 23 1.94 -15.16 10.92
CA HIS A 23 2.23 -15.28 9.49
C HIS A 23 1.43 -14.30 8.62
N GLY A 24 0.85 -13.25 9.22
CA GLY A 24 0.24 -12.13 8.49
C GLY A 24 -1.25 -12.28 8.17
N LEU A 25 -1.92 -13.32 8.68
CA LEU A 25 -3.37 -13.49 8.59
C LEU A 25 -4.02 -13.29 9.96
N HIS A 26 -4.43 -12.04 10.24
CA HIS A 26 -5.11 -11.69 11.49
C HIS A 26 -6.54 -12.27 11.51
N VAL A 27 -6.72 -13.37 12.23
CA VAL A 27 -8.01 -14.06 12.38
C VAL A 27 -8.41 -14.19 13.85
N SER A 28 -9.71 -14.20 14.10
CA SER A 28 -10.27 -14.54 15.42
C SER A 28 -10.58 -16.04 15.51
N GLU A 29 -10.84 -16.54 16.72
CA GLU A 29 -11.33 -17.92 16.90
C GLU A 29 -12.62 -18.17 16.08
N ALA A 30 -13.50 -17.17 15.98
CA ALA A 30 -14.72 -17.25 15.17
C ALA A 30 -14.43 -17.49 13.67
N MET A 31 -13.35 -16.91 13.15
CA MET A 31 -12.92 -17.15 11.77
C MET A 31 -12.40 -18.57 11.57
N ILE A 32 -11.69 -19.15 12.53
CA ILE A 32 -11.30 -20.56 12.50
C ILE A 32 -12.54 -21.46 12.42
N TYR A 33 -13.54 -21.23 13.29
CA TYR A 33 -14.79 -22.00 13.24
C TYR A 33 -15.53 -21.82 11.91
N LYS A 34 -15.49 -20.64 11.31
CA LYS A 34 -16.03 -20.39 9.97
C LYS A 34 -15.31 -21.25 8.92
N TYR A 35 -13.98 -21.34 8.93
CA TYR A 35 -13.24 -22.21 8.01
C TYR A 35 -13.59 -23.68 8.20
N VAL A 36 -13.81 -24.12 9.44
CA VAL A 36 -14.30 -25.47 9.73
C VAL A 36 -15.69 -25.71 9.15
N LYS A 37 -16.63 -24.79 9.40
CA LYS A 37 -18.00 -24.89 8.87
C LYS A 37 -18.03 -24.91 7.33
N GLN A 38 -17.06 -24.26 6.69
CA GLN A 38 -16.88 -24.24 5.24
C GLN A 38 -16.16 -25.48 4.69
N GLY A 39 -15.71 -26.42 5.53
CA GLY A 39 -14.92 -27.58 5.11
C GLY A 39 -13.51 -27.23 4.64
N ARG A 40 -13.02 -26.02 4.91
CA ARG A 40 -11.67 -25.58 4.51
C ARG A 40 -10.59 -25.99 5.53
N LEU A 41 -11.02 -26.28 6.75
CA LEU A 41 -10.15 -26.67 7.85
C LEU A 41 -10.83 -27.79 8.63
N GLU A 42 -10.14 -28.89 8.86
CA GLU A 42 -10.67 -30.01 9.63
C GLU A 42 -10.29 -29.91 11.11
N ARG A 43 -11.14 -30.46 11.98
CA ARG A 43 -10.92 -30.52 13.43
C ARG A 43 -10.55 -31.95 13.79
N GLU A 44 -9.31 -32.17 14.18
CA GLU A 44 -8.79 -33.51 14.47
C GLU A 44 -8.66 -33.76 15.98
N GLY A 45 -8.80 -35.03 16.38
CA GLY A 45 -8.66 -35.48 17.76
C GLY A 45 -9.84 -36.35 18.25
N PRO A 46 -9.71 -37.00 19.42
CA PRO A 46 -10.64 -38.02 19.91
C PRO A 46 -12.09 -37.53 19.97
N GLU A 47 -13.06 -38.34 19.53
CA GLU A 47 -14.49 -37.98 19.55
C GLU A 47 -14.99 -37.59 20.94
N SER A 48 -14.49 -38.27 21.98
CA SER A 48 -14.82 -38.01 23.38
C SER A 48 -14.42 -36.62 23.89
N ARG A 49 -13.67 -35.82 23.10
CA ARG A 49 -13.17 -34.51 23.51
C ARG A 49 -13.76 -33.37 22.71
N LYS A 50 -14.22 -32.35 23.46
CA LYS A 50 -14.70 -31.06 22.93
C LYS A 50 -13.58 -30.22 22.31
N GLN A 51 -12.37 -30.30 22.89
CA GLN A 51 -11.18 -29.63 22.38
C GLN A 51 -10.59 -30.46 21.25
N LYS A 52 -10.36 -29.82 20.11
CA LYS A 52 -9.81 -30.43 18.90
C LYS A 52 -8.55 -29.66 18.49
N TYR A 53 -7.77 -30.27 17.62
CA TYR A 53 -6.53 -29.72 17.09
C TYR A 53 -6.66 -29.45 15.60
N TYR A 54 -5.72 -28.67 15.08
CA TYR A 54 -5.68 -28.22 13.69
C TYR A 54 -4.32 -28.53 13.10
N SER A 55 -4.28 -29.21 11.95
CA SER A 55 -3.03 -29.51 11.24
C SER A 55 -2.32 -28.22 10.83
N ILE A 56 -1.01 -28.14 11.10
CA ILE A 56 -0.16 -27.02 10.66
C ILE A 56 -0.19 -26.90 9.13
N ASP A 57 -0.23 -28.00 8.40
CA ASP A 57 -0.24 -27.97 6.94
C ASP A 57 -1.58 -27.47 6.37
N ALA A 58 -2.69 -27.82 7.02
CA ALA A 58 -3.99 -27.24 6.69
C ALA A 58 -4.04 -25.75 7.00
N LEU A 59 -3.45 -25.31 8.13
CA LEU A 59 -3.31 -23.88 8.45
C LEU A 59 -2.39 -23.16 7.45
N LYS A 60 -1.27 -23.75 7.02
CA LYS A 60 -0.44 -23.21 5.93
C LYS A 60 -1.19 -23.15 4.60
N LYS A 61 -2.10 -24.09 4.34
CA LYS A 61 -2.99 -24.04 3.17
C LYS A 61 -3.96 -22.86 3.29
N ILE A 62 -4.67 -22.70 4.42
CA ILE A 62 -5.50 -21.51 4.70
C ILE A 62 -4.68 -20.24 4.55
N LEU A 63 -3.49 -20.20 5.13
CA LEU A 63 -2.58 -19.08 5.02
C LEU A 63 -2.28 -18.78 3.55
N ARG A 64 -1.80 -19.74 2.75
CA ARG A 64 -1.57 -19.55 1.32
C ARG A 64 -2.83 -19.16 0.55
N GLU A 65 -4.00 -19.65 0.94
CA GLU A 65 -5.27 -19.29 0.31
C GLU A 65 -5.77 -17.89 0.68
N GLU A 66 -5.41 -17.38 1.86
CA GLU A 66 -5.89 -16.09 2.36
C GLU A 66 -4.85 -14.98 2.18
N THR A 67 -3.55 -15.32 2.25
CA THR A 67 -2.39 -14.42 2.12
C THR A 67 -1.65 -14.59 0.80
N GLY A 68 -1.52 -15.83 0.30
CA GLY A 68 -0.85 -16.14 -0.95
C GLY A 68 -1.73 -15.94 -2.19
N ARG A 69 -3.05 -15.82 -2.01
CA ARG A 69 -3.96 -15.49 -3.09
C ARG A 69 -4.16 -13.99 -3.16
N THR A 70 -3.87 -13.48 -4.33
CA THR A 70 -4.74 -12.60 -5.11
C THR A 70 -6.21 -13.12 -5.16
N GLY A 71 -6.81 -13.68 -4.10
CA GLY A 71 -8.08 -14.42 -4.11
C GLY A 71 -8.32 -15.44 -5.25
N GLY A 72 -7.28 -16.09 -5.80
CA GLY A 72 -7.41 -17.02 -6.93
C GLY A 72 -7.57 -16.32 -8.28
N ILE A 73 -7.20 -15.04 -8.36
CA ILE A 73 -7.28 -14.25 -9.59
C ILE A 73 -5.88 -14.26 -10.24
N GLU A 74 -5.85 -14.58 -11.52
CA GLU A 74 -4.61 -14.71 -12.28
C GLU A 74 -4.09 -13.34 -12.70
N VAL A 75 -3.28 -12.73 -11.82
CA VAL A 75 -2.68 -11.42 -12.04
C VAL A 75 -1.25 -11.35 -11.53
N GLN A 76 -0.51 -10.39 -12.08
CA GLN A 76 0.86 -10.07 -11.73
C GLN A 76 0.95 -8.62 -11.27
N PHE A 77 1.58 -8.39 -10.11
CA PHE A 77 2.07 -7.07 -9.73
C PHE A 77 3.43 -6.82 -10.37
N SER A 78 3.67 -5.61 -10.85
CA SER A 78 5.00 -5.17 -11.30
C SER A 78 5.14 -3.65 -11.18
N GLN A 79 6.38 -3.18 -11.22
CA GLN A 79 6.66 -1.82 -11.68
C GLN A 79 6.15 -1.67 -13.13
N ALA A 80 5.66 -0.49 -13.47
CA ALA A 80 5.23 -0.18 -14.82
C ALA A 80 6.44 -0.12 -15.77
N SER A 81 6.24 -0.62 -16.98
CA SER A 81 7.12 -0.37 -18.13
C SER A 81 6.68 0.90 -18.86
N ILE A 82 7.52 1.43 -19.74
CA ILE A 82 7.17 2.63 -20.52
C ILE A 82 5.95 2.37 -21.43
N GLU A 83 5.80 1.14 -21.92
CA GLU A 83 4.67 0.69 -22.75
C GLU A 83 3.35 0.63 -21.96
N ASP A 84 3.41 0.52 -20.63
CA ASP A 84 2.22 0.52 -19.79
C ASP A 84 1.60 1.92 -19.65
N LEU A 85 2.38 2.99 -19.86
CA LEU A 85 1.95 4.35 -19.54
C LEU A 85 0.73 4.78 -20.35
N GLU A 86 0.63 4.36 -21.61
CA GLU A 86 -0.56 4.63 -22.43
C GLU A 86 -1.80 3.91 -21.91
N LYS A 87 -1.66 2.62 -21.56
CA LYS A 87 -2.75 1.82 -20.96
C LYS A 87 -3.18 2.38 -19.60
N ILE A 88 -2.23 2.90 -18.81
CA ILE A 88 -2.52 3.61 -17.55
C ILE A 88 -3.32 4.88 -17.83
N THR A 89 -2.93 5.69 -18.83
CA THR A 89 -3.70 6.88 -19.22
C THR A 89 -5.13 6.51 -19.60
N GLN A 90 -5.33 5.48 -20.42
CA GLN A 90 -6.64 4.98 -20.81
C GLN A 90 -7.47 4.53 -19.61
N LEU A 91 -6.88 3.78 -18.68
CA LEU A 91 -7.53 3.36 -17.43
C LEU A 91 -7.86 4.56 -16.53
N SER A 92 -6.97 5.53 -16.42
CA SER A 92 -7.18 6.75 -15.63
C SER A 92 -8.33 7.58 -16.18
N ALA A 93 -8.49 7.67 -17.51
CA ALA A 93 -9.62 8.34 -18.15
C ALA A 93 -10.96 7.66 -17.82
N LYS A 94 -10.97 6.33 -17.60
CA LYS A 94 -12.18 5.61 -17.16
C LYS A 94 -12.53 5.93 -15.70
N LEU A 95 -11.53 6.11 -14.84
CA LEU A 95 -11.68 6.35 -13.39
C LEU A 95 -12.05 7.79 -13.07
N PHE A 96 -11.40 8.72 -13.76
CA PHE A 96 -11.44 10.15 -13.49
C PHE A 96 -12.21 10.83 -14.63
N ARG A 97 -13.54 10.67 -14.60
CA ARG A 97 -14.45 11.19 -15.64
C ARG A 97 -15.05 12.55 -15.28
N THR A 98 -14.69 13.13 -14.14
CA THR A 98 -15.24 14.42 -13.72
C THR A 98 -14.47 15.56 -14.37
N ALA A 99 -15.12 16.72 -14.54
CA ALA A 99 -14.49 17.90 -15.12
C ALA A 99 -13.21 18.33 -14.35
N THR A 100 -13.18 18.06 -13.05
CA THR A 100 -12.11 18.39 -12.10
C THR A 100 -10.98 17.36 -12.11
N LEU A 101 -11.29 16.07 -12.23
CA LEU A 101 -10.30 14.99 -12.29
C LEU A 101 -10.06 14.61 -13.75
N ARG A 102 -9.28 15.40 -14.49
CA ARG A 102 -8.86 14.99 -15.84
C ARG A 102 -7.70 14.00 -15.75
N PRO A 103 -7.64 12.99 -16.64
CA PRO A 103 -6.49 12.09 -16.69
C PRO A 103 -5.21 12.88 -17.01
N ILE A 104 -4.11 12.46 -16.40
CA ILE A 104 -2.78 13.00 -16.70
C ILE A 104 -2.36 12.48 -18.09
N PRO A 105 -1.92 13.35 -19.02
CA PRO A 105 -1.48 12.95 -20.34
C PRO A 105 -0.34 11.93 -20.31
N THR A 106 -0.28 11.05 -21.31
CA THR A 106 0.77 10.02 -21.42
C THR A 106 2.17 10.64 -21.48
N GLU A 107 2.36 11.73 -22.22
CA GLU A 107 3.65 12.41 -22.34
C GLU A 107 4.13 13.00 -21.00
N THR A 108 3.20 13.55 -20.21
CA THR A 108 3.51 14.00 -18.84
C THR A 108 3.98 12.82 -17.98
N ARG A 109 3.28 11.67 -18.04
CA ARG A 109 3.67 10.46 -17.31
C ARG A 109 5.04 9.93 -17.76
N LYS A 110 5.33 9.94 -19.07
CA LYS A 110 6.63 9.55 -19.63
C LYS A 110 7.75 10.44 -19.08
N SER A 111 7.55 11.75 -19.08
CA SER A 111 8.55 12.68 -18.54
C SER A 111 8.89 12.42 -17.07
N TRP A 112 7.89 12.04 -16.25
CA TRP A 112 8.13 11.65 -14.87
C TRP A 112 8.85 10.31 -14.78
N TYR A 113 8.45 9.33 -15.59
CA TYR A 113 9.04 7.99 -15.63
C TYR A 113 10.52 8.03 -16.02
N GLU A 114 10.88 8.83 -17.02
CA GLU A 114 12.26 9.02 -17.47
C GLU A 114 13.13 9.67 -16.40
N LYS A 115 12.56 10.58 -15.60
CA LYS A 115 13.26 11.22 -14.49
C LYS A 115 13.47 10.25 -13.32
N GLU A 116 12.41 9.55 -12.93
CA GLU A 116 12.33 8.60 -11.82
C GLU A 116 11.24 7.55 -12.11
N ASN A 117 11.66 6.33 -12.42
CA ASN A 117 10.74 5.26 -12.80
C ASN A 117 10.14 4.52 -11.60
N ARG A 118 10.71 4.68 -10.39
CA ARG A 118 10.14 4.10 -9.15
C ARG A 118 8.86 4.84 -8.79
N GLY A 119 7.92 4.15 -8.15
CA GLY A 119 6.61 4.73 -7.80
C GLY A 119 5.52 4.55 -8.85
N HIS A 120 5.83 3.97 -10.01
CA HIS A 120 4.84 3.62 -11.04
C HIS A 120 4.55 2.12 -10.96
N TYR A 121 3.41 1.74 -10.40
CA TYR A 121 3.08 0.34 -10.14
C TYR A 121 1.76 -0.08 -10.79
N VAL A 122 1.71 -1.32 -11.26
CA VAL A 122 0.55 -1.87 -11.97
C VAL A 122 0.24 -3.28 -11.50
N VAL A 123 -1.02 -3.67 -11.65
CA VAL A 123 -1.48 -5.05 -11.61
C VAL A 123 -2.01 -5.40 -12.99
N LYS A 124 -1.43 -6.44 -13.60
CA LYS A 124 -1.77 -6.92 -14.94
C LYS A 124 -2.43 -8.29 -14.86
N ARG A 125 -3.41 -8.55 -15.71
CA ARG A 125 -3.84 -9.92 -16.03
C ARG A 125 -2.78 -10.62 -16.88
N LEU A 126 -2.88 -11.95 -16.98
CA LEU A 126 -1.93 -12.76 -17.78
C LEU A 126 -1.93 -12.38 -19.28
N ASN A 127 -3.02 -11.81 -19.78
CA ASN A 127 -3.11 -11.29 -21.15
C ASN A 127 -2.49 -9.88 -21.33
N GLY A 128 -1.90 -9.29 -20.28
CA GLY A 128 -1.26 -7.98 -20.32
C GLY A 128 -2.20 -6.78 -20.12
N ASP A 129 -3.47 -7.00 -19.77
CA ASP A 129 -4.40 -5.93 -19.42
C ASP A 129 -4.12 -5.36 -18.03
N ILE A 130 -3.99 -4.04 -17.91
CA ILE A 130 -3.83 -3.36 -16.63
C ILE A 130 -5.20 -3.23 -15.96
N VAL A 131 -5.35 -3.83 -14.78
CA VAL A 131 -6.60 -3.84 -14.00
C VAL A 131 -6.56 -2.98 -12.75
N ALA A 132 -5.37 -2.60 -12.29
CA ALA A 132 -5.17 -1.60 -11.24
C ALA A 132 -3.80 -0.95 -11.38
N TYR A 133 -3.66 0.26 -10.85
CA TYR A 133 -2.39 0.98 -10.83
C TYR A 133 -2.31 1.94 -9.65
N LEU A 134 -1.08 2.23 -9.23
CA LEU A 134 -0.70 3.20 -8.21
C LEU A 134 0.44 4.03 -8.76
N HIS A 135 0.36 5.34 -8.55
CA HIS A 135 1.37 6.28 -8.97
C HIS A 135 1.78 7.16 -7.80
N ILE A 136 3.06 7.09 -7.42
CA ILE A 136 3.72 7.91 -6.42
C ILE A 136 4.82 8.71 -7.13
N VAL A 137 4.90 10.00 -6.85
CA VAL A 137 5.92 10.90 -7.42
C VAL A 137 6.61 11.67 -6.31
N ALA A 138 7.93 11.70 -6.34
CA ALA A 138 8.74 12.53 -5.45
C ALA A 138 8.82 13.95 -6.01
N LEU A 139 8.57 14.96 -5.18
CA LEU A 139 8.51 16.37 -5.59
C LEU A 139 9.29 17.24 -4.59
N THR A 140 9.56 18.49 -4.97
CA THR A 140 10.07 19.48 -4.00
C THR A 140 8.95 19.91 -3.04
N ASP A 141 9.32 20.44 -1.88
CA ASP A 141 8.36 20.85 -0.87
C ASP A 141 7.44 21.98 -1.38
N GLU A 142 7.96 22.91 -2.20
CA GLU A 142 7.16 23.98 -2.82
C GLU A 142 6.11 23.41 -3.77
N ARG A 143 6.48 22.39 -4.56
CA ARG A 143 5.54 21.72 -5.48
C ARG A 143 4.51 20.89 -4.74
N ILE A 144 4.88 20.23 -3.65
CA ILE A 144 3.93 19.54 -2.77
C ILE A 144 2.95 20.54 -2.19
N GLU A 145 3.44 21.67 -1.67
CA GLU A 145 2.59 22.69 -1.08
C GLU A 145 1.58 23.25 -2.09
N ALA A 146 2.05 23.67 -3.27
CA ALA A 146 1.20 24.16 -4.34
C ALA A 146 0.15 23.11 -4.75
N TYR A 147 0.54 21.83 -4.79
CA TYR A 147 -0.38 20.74 -5.08
C TYR A 147 -1.42 20.57 -3.97
N MET A 148 -1.02 20.63 -2.70
CA MET A 148 -1.91 20.47 -1.55
C MET A 148 -2.83 21.68 -1.33
N ARG A 149 -2.44 22.87 -1.80
CA ARG A 149 -3.26 24.11 -1.78
C ARG A 149 -4.18 24.30 -2.97
N ASP A 150 -4.23 23.31 -3.88
CA ASP A 150 -5.02 23.38 -5.11
C ASP A 150 -4.52 24.39 -6.16
N GLU A 151 -3.29 24.88 -6.03
CA GLU A 151 -2.67 25.85 -6.95
C GLU A 151 -2.17 25.17 -8.24
N ILE A 152 -1.72 23.91 -8.12
CA ILE A 152 -1.38 23.05 -9.25
C ILE A 152 -2.12 21.70 -9.17
N ARG A 153 -2.31 21.06 -10.33
CA ARG A 153 -2.88 19.72 -10.47
C ARG A 153 -1.82 18.74 -10.95
N GLY A 154 -2.16 17.44 -10.87
CA GLY A 154 -1.26 16.39 -11.34
C GLY A 154 -0.81 16.58 -12.80
N ARG A 155 -1.64 17.15 -13.66
CA ARG A 155 -1.28 17.44 -15.07
C ARG A 155 -0.32 18.63 -15.25
N ASP A 156 -0.17 19.47 -14.23
CA ASP A 156 0.68 20.66 -14.27
C ASP A 156 2.09 20.35 -13.73
N ILE A 157 2.31 19.16 -13.15
CA ILE A 157 3.61 18.66 -12.72
C ILE A 157 4.37 18.19 -13.96
N THR A 158 5.58 18.70 -14.17
CA THR A 158 6.47 18.35 -15.28
C THR A 158 7.57 17.39 -14.82
N GLY A 159 8.34 16.81 -15.75
CA GLY A 159 9.51 15.98 -15.41
C GLY A 159 10.61 16.74 -14.64
N GLU A 160 10.67 18.07 -14.76
CA GLU A 160 11.63 18.90 -14.01
C GLU A 160 11.25 19.03 -12.52
N ASP A 161 9.95 19.00 -12.22
CA ASP A 161 9.43 19.05 -10.86
C ASP A 161 9.67 17.74 -10.10
N VAL A 162 9.85 16.63 -10.83
CA VAL A 162 10.07 15.30 -10.26
C VAL A 162 11.49 15.17 -9.71
N GLN A 163 11.58 14.82 -8.44
CA GLN A 163 12.83 14.55 -7.75
C GLN A 163 13.23 13.07 -7.95
N ARG A 164 14.54 12.81 -8.01
CA ARG A 164 15.07 11.45 -7.94
C ARG A 164 15.06 10.96 -6.50
N LEU A 165 14.79 9.68 -6.32
CA LEU A 165 14.89 9.02 -5.03
C LEU A 165 16.35 8.62 -4.76
N GLU A 166 17.04 9.44 -3.96
CA GLU A 166 18.47 9.28 -3.67
C GLU A 166 18.69 8.77 -2.24
N PRO A 167 19.62 7.83 -2.01
CA PRO A 167 20.00 7.40 -0.67
C PRO A 167 20.45 8.59 0.21
N GLY A 168 20.01 8.62 1.45
CA GLY A 168 20.41 9.62 2.43
C GLY A 168 19.82 11.02 2.24
N LYS A 169 19.05 11.25 1.18
CA LYS A 169 18.36 12.52 0.93
C LYS A 169 16.86 12.38 1.22
N PRO A 170 16.33 13.07 2.24
CA PRO A 170 14.90 13.11 2.49
C PRO A 170 14.12 13.74 1.34
N VAL A 171 13.00 13.15 0.97
CA VAL A 171 12.12 13.68 -0.07
C VAL A 171 10.65 13.38 0.21
N GLY A 172 9.80 14.39 0.02
CA GLY A 172 8.35 14.23 0.10
C GLY A 172 7.78 13.55 -1.16
N CYS A 173 6.79 12.68 -0.97
CA CYS A 173 6.18 11.94 -2.05
C CYS A 173 4.66 12.18 -2.11
N VAL A 174 4.11 12.31 -3.32
CA VAL A 174 2.67 12.47 -3.55
C VAL A 174 2.11 11.21 -4.20
N VAL A 175 1.04 10.65 -3.62
CA VAL A 175 0.19 9.65 -4.27
C VAL A 175 -0.71 10.37 -5.26
N VAL A 176 -0.26 10.46 -6.52
CA VAL A 176 -0.94 11.19 -7.58
C VAL A 176 -2.22 10.49 -8.01
N SER A 177 -2.19 9.15 -8.07
CA SER A 177 -3.38 8.37 -8.43
C SER A 177 -3.27 6.93 -7.95
N ILE A 178 -4.41 6.36 -7.57
CA ILE A 178 -4.59 4.93 -7.31
C ILE A 178 -5.99 4.52 -7.74
N GLY A 179 -6.12 3.37 -8.39
CA GLY A 179 -7.43 2.87 -8.77
C GLY A 179 -7.39 1.52 -9.46
N SER A 180 -8.56 0.92 -9.59
CA SER A 180 -8.81 -0.36 -10.28
C SER A 180 -9.88 -0.17 -11.37
N ASP A 181 -9.82 -0.91 -12.46
CA ASP A 181 -10.72 -0.74 -13.61
C ASP A 181 -12.21 -0.70 -13.22
N PRO A 182 -12.90 0.45 -13.42
CA PRO A 182 -14.31 0.59 -13.07
C PRO A 182 -15.23 -0.22 -13.98
N GLY A 183 -14.75 -0.70 -15.13
CA GLY A 183 -15.45 -1.64 -16.00
C GLY A 183 -15.70 -3.00 -15.34
N ILE A 184 -14.90 -3.35 -14.33
CA ILE A 184 -15.06 -4.59 -13.56
C ILE A 184 -16.22 -4.41 -12.58
N LYS A 185 -17.33 -5.12 -12.86
CA LYS A 185 -18.59 -5.01 -12.11
C LYS A 185 -18.53 -5.68 -10.74
N ASP A 186 -17.76 -6.76 -10.61
CA ASP A 186 -17.52 -7.41 -9.33
C ASP A 186 -16.65 -6.51 -8.43
N GLN A 187 -17.29 -5.88 -7.44
CA GLN A 187 -16.62 -5.02 -6.48
C GLN A 187 -15.60 -5.77 -5.61
N ALA A 188 -15.87 -7.02 -5.23
CA ALA A 188 -14.96 -7.82 -4.44
C ALA A 188 -13.70 -8.15 -5.24
N LEU A 189 -13.84 -8.42 -6.54
CA LEU A 189 -12.71 -8.59 -7.46
C LEU A 189 -11.86 -7.32 -7.57
N ARG A 190 -12.47 -6.13 -7.72
CA ARG A 190 -11.73 -4.86 -7.72
C ARG A 190 -10.94 -4.63 -6.45
N HIS A 191 -11.58 -4.86 -5.28
CA HIS A 191 -10.88 -4.77 -4.00
C HIS A 191 -9.69 -5.73 -3.91
N ARG A 192 -9.81 -6.94 -4.46
CA ARG A 192 -8.70 -7.88 -4.54
C ARG A 192 -7.56 -7.34 -5.41
N TYR A 193 -7.82 -6.77 -6.59
CA TYR A 193 -6.76 -6.14 -7.40
C TYR A 193 -6.06 -4.99 -6.68
N THR A 194 -6.81 -4.10 -6.02
CA THR A 194 -6.21 -3.02 -5.22
C THR A 194 -5.39 -3.56 -4.05
N SER A 195 -5.83 -4.67 -3.42
CA SER A 195 -5.06 -5.33 -2.36
C SER A 195 -3.72 -5.86 -2.88
N VAL A 196 -3.73 -6.53 -4.04
CA VAL A 196 -2.51 -7.02 -4.72
C VAL A 196 -1.57 -5.87 -5.03
N LEU A 197 -2.11 -4.77 -5.57
CA LEU A 197 -1.36 -3.56 -5.87
C LEU A 197 -0.68 -2.97 -4.64
N LEU A 198 -1.42 -2.78 -3.54
CA LEU A 198 -0.90 -2.20 -2.31
C LEU A 198 0.12 -3.12 -1.63
N HIS A 199 -0.10 -4.44 -1.64
CA HIS A 199 0.85 -5.39 -1.09
C HIS A 199 2.16 -5.41 -1.90
N GLY A 200 2.09 -5.39 -3.22
CA GLY A 200 3.27 -5.28 -4.08
C GLY A 200 4.00 -3.97 -3.84
N ALA A 201 3.28 -2.84 -3.81
CA ALA A 201 3.87 -1.53 -3.55
C ALA A 201 4.54 -1.46 -2.17
N SER A 202 3.98 -2.12 -1.15
CA SER A 202 4.62 -2.23 0.18
C SER A 202 5.99 -2.89 0.12
N LYS A 203 6.14 -3.95 -0.68
CA LYS A 203 7.43 -4.63 -0.90
C LYS A 203 8.42 -3.74 -1.65
N GLU A 204 7.97 -3.00 -2.65
CA GLU A 204 8.83 -2.05 -3.36
C GLU A 204 9.29 -0.92 -2.44
N ILE A 205 8.39 -0.36 -1.61
CA ILE A 205 8.76 0.66 -0.62
C ILE A 205 9.71 0.07 0.43
N GLU A 206 9.58 -1.19 0.83
CA GLU A 206 10.58 -1.87 1.67
C GLU A 206 11.97 -1.87 1.00
N GLN A 207 12.07 -2.17 -0.29
CA GLN A 207 13.35 -2.13 -1.01
C GLN A 207 13.94 -0.71 -1.08
N ILE A 208 13.09 0.30 -1.27
CA ILE A 208 13.47 1.72 -1.19
C ILE A 208 14.10 2.03 0.17
N GLY A 209 13.50 1.54 1.27
CA GLY A 209 14.06 1.68 2.62
C GLY A 209 15.42 0.99 2.80
N LYS A 210 15.59 -0.21 2.25
CA LYS A 210 16.89 -0.93 2.29
C LYS A 210 18.01 -0.18 1.56
N GLN A 211 17.66 0.58 0.54
CA GLN A 211 18.58 1.44 -0.22
C GLN A 211 18.90 2.75 0.49
N GLY A 212 18.26 3.05 1.63
CA GLY A 212 18.49 4.28 2.37
C GLY A 212 17.76 5.50 1.82
N ILE A 213 16.76 5.29 0.96
CA ILE A 213 15.95 6.40 0.47
C ILE A 213 14.95 6.78 1.56
N ILE A 214 14.98 8.05 1.93
CA ILE A 214 14.22 8.58 3.05
C ILE A 214 12.98 9.28 2.49
N ILE A 215 11.82 8.68 2.71
CA ILE A 215 10.49 9.25 2.47
C ILE A 215 9.88 9.58 3.84
N PRO A 216 9.94 10.83 4.31
CA PRO A 216 9.36 11.20 5.59
C PRO A 216 7.83 11.26 5.56
N ARG A 217 7.26 11.77 4.46
CA ARG A 217 5.82 12.03 4.32
C ARG A 217 5.28 11.56 2.98
N LEU A 218 4.07 11.01 3.00
CA LEU A 218 3.26 10.71 1.82
C LEU A 218 2.04 11.62 1.81
N TYR A 219 1.86 12.37 0.73
CA TYR A 219 0.75 13.30 0.53
C TYR A 219 -0.26 12.73 -0.47
N ALA A 220 -1.52 13.11 -0.35
CA ALA A 220 -2.56 12.72 -1.29
C ALA A 220 -3.68 13.76 -1.31
N TYR A 221 -4.44 13.78 -2.41
CA TYR A 221 -5.76 14.40 -2.41
C TYR A 221 -6.80 13.46 -3.01
N THR A 222 -8.06 13.75 -2.73
CA THR A 222 -9.20 13.02 -3.30
C THR A 222 -10.43 13.91 -3.34
N GLU A 223 -11.25 13.72 -4.37
CA GLU A 223 -12.60 14.26 -4.46
C GLU A 223 -13.67 13.15 -4.35
N SER A 224 -13.23 11.88 -4.21
CA SER A 224 -14.10 10.71 -4.20
C SER A 224 -14.35 10.20 -2.77
N LYS A 225 -15.57 9.70 -2.51
CA LYS A 225 -15.92 9.04 -1.25
C LYS A 225 -15.02 7.84 -0.94
N SER A 226 -14.64 7.07 -1.96
CA SER A 226 -13.73 5.91 -1.82
C SER A 226 -12.31 6.34 -1.44
N GLY A 227 -11.80 7.41 -2.05
CA GLY A 227 -10.48 7.96 -1.69
C GLY A 227 -10.45 8.56 -0.29
N ILE A 228 -11.53 9.23 0.15
CA ILE A 228 -11.66 9.74 1.52
C ILE A 228 -11.59 8.55 2.50
N LEU A 229 -12.41 7.53 2.28
CA LEU A 229 -12.44 6.34 3.14
C LEU A 229 -11.09 5.61 3.16
N MET A 230 -10.41 5.53 2.02
CA MET A 230 -9.07 4.95 1.92
C MET A 230 -8.05 5.76 2.72
N SER A 231 -8.04 7.08 2.59
CA SER A 231 -7.11 7.97 3.32
C SER A 231 -7.30 7.84 4.84
N VAL A 232 -8.56 7.82 5.30
CA VAL A 232 -8.90 7.59 6.72
C VAL A 232 -8.45 6.21 7.20
N ARG A 233 -8.70 5.15 6.41
CA ARG A 233 -8.24 3.78 6.76
C ARG A 233 -6.73 3.66 6.82
N MET A 234 -6.03 4.43 5.99
CA MET A 234 -4.58 4.55 5.99
C MET A 234 -4.06 5.43 7.14
N LYS A 235 -4.94 5.90 8.03
CA LYS A 235 -4.64 6.80 9.15
C LYS A 235 -3.90 8.06 8.70
N MET A 236 -4.18 8.51 7.48
CA MET A 236 -3.66 9.80 7.01
C MET A 236 -4.37 10.91 7.79
N LYS A 237 -3.61 11.94 8.15
CA LYS A 237 -4.12 13.16 8.75
C LYS A 237 -4.64 14.07 7.63
N GLN A 238 -5.73 14.78 7.89
CA GLN A 238 -6.19 15.80 6.98
C GLN A 238 -5.18 16.96 6.98
N TYR A 239 -4.85 17.45 5.79
CA TYR A 239 -3.85 18.47 5.58
C TYR A 239 -4.40 19.88 5.81
N ALA A 240 -5.56 20.18 5.23
CA ALA A 240 -6.26 21.45 5.38
C ALA A 240 -7.76 21.24 5.27
N GLU A 241 -8.54 22.27 5.59
CA GLU A 241 -9.98 22.26 5.37
C GLU A 241 -10.31 21.98 3.88
N PRO A 242 -11.36 21.19 3.58
CA PRO A 242 -11.67 20.83 2.22
C PRO A 242 -12.07 22.05 1.39
N VAL A 243 -11.50 22.20 0.20
CA VAL A 243 -11.81 23.30 -0.73
C VAL A 243 -12.45 22.73 -1.98
N LYS A 244 -13.65 23.18 -2.35
CA LYS A 244 -14.36 22.75 -3.59
C LYS A 244 -14.45 21.22 -3.74
N ASN A 245 -14.79 20.51 -2.66
CA ASN A 245 -14.82 19.03 -2.58
C ASN A 245 -13.45 18.33 -2.72
N ARG A 246 -12.34 19.07 -2.70
CA ARG A 246 -10.99 18.52 -2.65
C ARG A 246 -10.58 18.32 -1.19
N TYR A 247 -10.36 17.08 -0.81
CA TYR A 247 -9.85 16.70 0.50
C TYR A 247 -8.38 16.33 0.37
N THR A 248 -7.54 16.95 1.18
CA THR A 248 -6.09 16.76 1.15
C THR A 248 -5.63 16.09 2.43
N TYR A 249 -4.69 15.16 2.30
CA TYR A 249 -4.22 14.30 3.37
C TYR A 249 -2.71 14.14 3.34
N TRP A 250 -2.12 13.82 4.48
CA TRP A 250 -0.72 13.41 4.58
C TRP A 250 -0.55 12.27 5.59
N LEU A 251 0.50 11.49 5.39
CA LEU A 251 0.91 10.39 6.26
C LEU A 251 2.34 10.63 6.72
N ASP A 252 2.56 10.66 8.04
CA ASP A 252 3.91 10.53 8.61
C ASP A 252 4.40 9.10 8.38
N VAL A 253 5.23 8.89 7.37
CA VAL A 253 5.67 7.55 6.99
C VAL A 253 6.59 6.98 8.07
N LEU A 254 7.37 7.80 8.75
CA LEU A 254 8.37 7.36 9.72
C LEU A 254 7.73 6.97 11.06
N GLN A 255 6.63 7.61 11.43
CA GLN A 255 5.92 7.36 12.70
C GLN A 255 4.62 6.57 12.53
N SER A 256 4.16 6.32 11.31
CA SER A 256 2.88 5.65 11.10
C SER A 256 2.89 4.20 11.59
N SER A 257 1.83 3.83 12.29
CA SER A 257 1.59 2.46 12.75
C SER A 257 1.08 1.50 11.67
N ILE A 258 0.79 1.97 10.45
CA ILE A 258 0.10 1.16 9.44
C ILE A 258 1.01 0.08 8.86
N GLN A 259 0.45 -1.10 8.61
CA GLN A 259 1.21 -2.25 8.15
C GLN A 259 1.95 -2.01 6.82
N LEU A 260 1.40 -1.14 5.94
CA LEU A 260 1.97 -0.85 4.62
C LEU A 260 3.43 -0.36 4.68
N VAL A 261 3.81 0.40 5.70
CA VAL A 261 5.12 1.06 5.79
C VAL A 261 6.05 0.46 6.85
N ARG A 262 5.60 -0.53 7.63
CA ARG A 262 6.39 -1.10 8.74
C ARG A 262 7.69 -1.74 8.30
N ASN A 263 7.66 -2.51 7.21
CA ASN A 263 8.87 -3.14 6.70
C ASN A 263 9.86 -2.12 6.14
N TYR A 264 9.35 -1.05 5.53
CA TYR A 264 10.14 0.10 5.11
C TYR A 264 10.81 0.78 6.31
N GLN A 265 10.05 1.13 7.36
CA GLN A 265 10.59 1.75 8.57
C GLN A 265 11.71 0.90 9.19
N ARG A 266 11.50 -0.42 9.30
CA ARG A 266 12.53 -1.35 9.80
C ARG A 266 13.78 -1.34 8.92
N SER A 267 13.60 -1.51 7.61
CA SER A 267 14.70 -1.57 6.66
C SER A 267 15.49 -0.26 6.61
N LEU A 268 14.81 0.88 6.70
CA LEU A 268 15.44 2.19 6.76
C LEU A 268 16.20 2.37 8.08
N GLY A 269 15.64 1.91 9.21
CA GLY A 269 16.33 1.92 10.51
C GLY A 269 17.64 1.12 10.48
N GLU A 270 17.61 -0.10 9.90
CA GLU A 270 18.82 -0.91 9.68
C GLU A 270 19.84 -0.24 8.75
N TRP A 271 19.36 0.56 7.80
CA TRP A 271 20.23 1.38 6.97
C TRP A 271 20.87 2.54 7.75
N PHE A 272 20.11 3.27 8.58
CA PHE A 272 20.62 4.35 9.42
C PHE A 272 21.64 3.89 10.47
N VAL A 273 21.49 2.68 11.03
CA VAL A 273 22.50 2.10 11.93
C VAL A 273 23.86 1.98 11.24
N ARG A 274 23.87 1.73 9.93
CA ARG A 274 25.09 1.62 9.12
C ARG A 274 25.59 2.97 8.56
N HIS A 275 24.72 3.96 8.49
CA HIS A 275 24.98 5.27 7.89
C HIS A 275 24.42 6.41 8.76
N PRO A 276 24.92 6.56 10.01
CA PRO A 276 24.38 7.53 10.97
C PRO A 276 24.54 9.00 10.52
N GLU A 277 25.49 9.29 9.64
CA GLU A 277 25.74 10.63 9.08
C GLU A 277 24.51 11.24 8.38
N HIS A 278 23.61 10.40 7.85
CA HIS A 278 22.38 10.87 7.20
C HIS A 278 21.24 11.22 8.17
N ALA A 279 21.40 10.92 9.46
CA ALA A 279 20.39 11.28 10.46
C ALA A 279 20.25 12.81 10.60
N GLN A 280 21.34 13.56 10.42
CA GLN A 280 21.31 15.02 10.45
C GLN A 280 20.46 15.59 9.31
N ALA A 281 20.63 15.10 8.08
CA ALA A 281 19.83 15.56 6.94
C ALA A 281 18.32 15.32 7.16
N LEU A 282 17.95 14.19 7.76
CA LEU A 282 16.57 13.92 8.16
C LEU A 282 16.09 14.88 9.26
N ALA A 283 16.91 15.13 10.29
CA ALA A 283 16.55 16.04 11.38
C ALA A 283 16.36 17.48 10.87
N GLU A 284 17.26 17.94 9.99
CA GLU A 284 17.15 19.23 9.31
C GLU A 284 15.87 19.28 8.48
N TRP A 285 15.61 18.26 7.65
CA TRP A 285 14.37 18.21 6.88
C TRP A 285 13.15 18.29 7.79
N LEU A 286 13.08 17.51 8.88
CA LEU A 286 11.96 17.54 9.82
C LEU A 286 11.81 18.86 10.58
N HIS A 287 12.88 19.65 10.72
CA HIS A 287 12.83 20.96 11.37
C HIS A 287 12.30 22.07 10.46
N HIS A 288 12.44 21.91 9.14
CA HIS A 288 11.77 22.82 8.21
C HIS A 288 10.26 22.65 8.40
N SER A 289 9.55 23.77 8.56
CA SER A 289 8.09 23.73 8.67
C SER A 289 7.53 23.12 7.40
N HIS A 290 6.89 21.97 7.55
CA HIS A 290 6.33 21.29 6.39
C HIS A 290 4.89 21.71 6.18
N PRO A 291 4.43 21.70 4.92
CA PRO A 291 3.06 21.97 4.60
C PRO A 291 2.13 21.06 5.45
N GLY A 292 1.18 21.66 6.18
CA GLY A 292 0.18 20.94 7.00
C GLY A 292 0.57 20.65 8.45
N ASP A 293 1.73 21.10 8.92
CA ASP A 293 2.00 21.16 10.35
C ASP A 293 1.10 22.24 10.99
N PRO A 294 0.41 21.96 12.12
CA PRO A 294 -0.29 23.01 12.85
C PRO A 294 0.75 24.09 13.14
N LEU A 295 0.44 25.35 12.77
CA LEU A 295 1.27 26.50 13.16
C LEU A 295 1.55 26.35 14.65
N MET A 296 2.82 26.09 15.01
CA MET A 296 3.25 26.10 16.40
C MET A 296 3.13 27.52 16.95
#